data_AF-A0AAC9JK40-F1
#
_entry.id   AF-A0AAC9JK40-F1
#
_cell.length_a   1.000
_cell.length_b   1.000
_cell.length_c   1.000
_cell.angle_alpha   90.00
_cell.angle_beta   90.00
_cell.angle_gamma   90.00
#
_symmetry.space_group_name_H-M   'P 1'
#
loop_
_entity.id
_entity.type
_entity.pdbx_description
1 polymer ?
#
loop_
_entity_poly.entity_id
_entity_poly.type
_entity_poly.pdbx_seq_one_letter_code
_entity_poly.pdbx_strand_id
1 'polypeptide(L)'
;MTKKTQKRDLQITFIHQFKRATRTQWPDKFRLCWYFNPETLDYVYEHKNEQFVTNGFVISDGLANELPEEFRKKYFEPSERCLLFLLFELQIVGFINSDEVDDGEFENVFGVTKHRYFSVEAIDEWAEQVESL
;
A
#
# COMPACT_ATOMS: atom_id res chain seq x y z
N MET A 1 18.38 4.31 -24.56
CA MET A 1 18.53 5.40 -23.58
C MET A 1 17.26 5.48 -22.75
N THR A 2 17.24 4.86 -21.58
CA THR A 2 16.13 4.94 -20.62
C THR A 2 16.17 6.32 -19.98
N LYS A 3 15.17 7.17 -20.24
CA LYS A 3 14.99 8.44 -19.52
C LYS A 3 14.85 8.09 -18.04
N LYS A 4 15.87 8.43 -17.23
CA LYS A 4 15.74 8.44 -15.77
C LYS A 4 14.67 9.47 -15.44
N THR A 5 13.50 9.01 -15.00
CA THR A 5 12.45 9.85 -14.44
C THR A 5 13.09 10.73 -13.36
N GLN A 6 13.02 12.04 -13.50
CA GLN A 6 13.59 12.92 -12.47
C GLN A 6 12.71 12.83 -11.22
N LYS A 7 13.31 12.82 -10.02
CA LYS A 7 12.55 12.76 -8.73
C LYS A 7 11.41 13.80 -8.66
N ARG A 8 11.55 14.94 -9.34
CA ARG A 8 10.52 16.00 -9.44
C ARG A 8 9.26 15.62 -10.24
N ASP A 9 9.32 14.60 -11.09
CA ASP A 9 8.19 14.18 -11.94
C ASP A 9 7.31 13.12 -11.27
N LEU A 10 7.75 12.52 -10.16
CA LEU A 10 6.98 11.55 -9.39
C LEU A 10 6.14 12.30 -8.37
N GLN A 11 4.98 12.83 -8.79
CA GLN A 11 3.94 13.22 -7.84
C GLN A 11 3.41 11.94 -7.18
N ILE A 12 3.91 11.66 -5.98
CA ILE A 12 3.38 10.60 -5.13
C ILE A 12 2.11 11.17 -4.50
N THR A 13 0.97 10.63 -4.90
CA THR A 13 -0.32 10.99 -4.32
C THR A 13 -0.79 9.83 -3.47
N PHE A 14 -1.15 10.12 -2.21
CA PHE A 14 -1.68 9.13 -1.30
C PHE A 14 -2.89 8.41 -1.91
N ILE A 15 -3.85 9.18 -2.44
CA ILE A 15 -4.97 8.66 -3.23
C ILE A 15 -4.79 9.05 -4.69
N HIS A 16 -4.80 8.06 -5.58
CA HIS A 16 -4.79 8.28 -7.01
C HIS A 16 -6.06 7.73 -7.67
N GLN A 17 -6.75 8.55 -8.45
CA GLN A 17 -7.86 8.09 -9.29
C GLN A 17 -7.38 7.76 -10.69
N PHE A 18 -7.59 6.51 -11.11
CA PHE A 18 -7.27 6.10 -12.47
C PHE A 18 -8.24 6.69 -13.48
N LYS A 19 -7.69 7.26 -14.56
CA LYS A 19 -8.46 7.77 -15.70
C LYS A 19 -8.65 6.73 -16.81
N ARG A 20 -7.96 5.59 -16.72
CA ARG A 20 -7.91 4.51 -17.71
C ARG A 20 -7.79 3.17 -16.99
N ALA A 21 -8.12 2.09 -17.68
CA ALA A 21 -7.88 0.74 -17.18
C ALA A 21 -6.41 0.54 -16.80
N THR A 22 -6.18 -0.16 -15.70
CA THR A 22 -4.86 -0.52 -15.19
C THR A 22 -4.37 -1.81 -15.86
N ARG A 23 -3.16 -2.27 -15.51
CA ARG A 23 -2.59 -3.53 -15.99
C ARG A 23 -2.98 -4.74 -15.14
N THR A 24 -3.68 -4.51 -14.03
CA THR A 24 -4.20 -5.60 -13.20
C THR A 24 -5.43 -6.20 -13.90
N GLN A 25 -5.90 -7.34 -13.41
CA GLN A 25 -7.15 -7.96 -13.90
C GLN A 25 -8.40 -7.36 -13.21
N TRP A 26 -8.21 -6.49 -12.21
CA TRP A 26 -9.27 -5.96 -11.39
C TRP A 26 -9.93 -4.73 -12.01
N PRO A 27 -11.21 -4.46 -11.69
CA PRO A 27 -11.90 -3.24 -12.12
C PRO A 27 -11.45 -2.04 -11.28
N ASP A 28 -10.20 -1.63 -11.47
CA ASP A 28 -9.57 -0.59 -10.65
C ASP A 28 -10.09 0.80 -11.01
N LYS A 29 -10.42 1.56 -9.96
CA LYS A 29 -10.79 2.97 -10.05
C LYS A 29 -9.88 3.87 -9.24
N PHE A 30 -9.44 3.40 -8.08
CA PHE A 30 -8.54 4.14 -7.20
C PHE A 30 -7.34 3.28 -6.80
N ARG A 31 -6.28 3.97 -6.39
CA ARG A 31 -5.10 3.39 -5.77
C ARG A 31 -4.75 4.18 -4.53
N LEU A 32 -4.58 3.49 -3.40
CA LEU A 32 -3.95 4.04 -2.21
C LEU A 32 -2.47 3.68 -2.19
N CYS A 33 -1.64 4.65 -1.83
CA CYS A 33 -0.21 4.48 -1.66
C CYS A 33 0.12 4.22 -0.19
N TRP A 34 0.39 2.96 0.15
CA TRP A 34 0.78 2.58 1.51
C TRP A 34 2.28 2.75 1.75
N TYR A 35 3.07 2.64 0.70
CA TYR A 35 4.51 2.89 0.74
C TYR A 35 5.00 3.27 -0.65
N PHE A 36 5.95 4.21 -0.72
CA PHE A 36 6.71 4.48 -1.94
C PHE A 36 8.12 4.96 -1.62
N ASN A 37 9.13 4.37 -2.25
CA ASN A 37 10.50 4.84 -2.20
C ASN A 37 10.93 5.39 -3.58
N PRO A 38 11.22 6.69 -3.71
CA PRO A 38 11.57 7.29 -4.99
C PRO A 38 12.96 6.89 -5.51
N GLU A 39 13.82 6.30 -4.67
CA GLU A 39 15.18 5.91 -5.05
C GLU A 39 15.20 4.52 -5.67
N THR A 40 14.47 3.58 -5.05
CA THR A 40 14.38 2.19 -5.53
C THR A 40 13.18 1.95 -6.44
N LEU A 41 12.20 2.86 -6.42
CA LEU A 41 10.87 2.70 -7.03
C LEU A 41 10.07 1.56 -6.41
N ASP A 42 10.37 1.21 -5.16
CA ASP A 42 9.58 0.25 -4.41
C ASP A 42 8.27 0.86 -3.94
N TYR A 43 7.24 0.03 -3.88
CA TYR A 43 5.91 0.48 -3.50
C TYR A 43 5.06 -0.63 -2.91
N VAL A 44 4.11 -0.23 -2.07
CA VAL A 44 2.95 -1.02 -1.66
C VAL A 44 1.70 -0.22 -2.04
N TYR A 45 0.90 -0.78 -2.94
CA TYR A 45 -0.32 -0.17 -3.43
C TYR A 45 -1.54 -1.02 -3.10
N GLU A 46 -2.60 -0.37 -2.65
CA GLU A 46 -3.92 -0.97 -2.57
C GLU A 46 -4.78 -0.47 -3.72
N HIS A 47 -5.38 -1.40 -4.44
CA HIS A 47 -6.25 -1.10 -5.57
C HIS A 47 -7.71 -1.23 -5.13
N LYS A 48 -8.53 -0.24 -5.51
CA LYS A 48 -9.93 -0.14 -5.11
C LYS A 48 -10.84 0.08 -6.31
N ASN A 49 -12.06 -0.45 -6.24
CA ASN A 49 -13.11 -0.24 -7.24
C ASN A 49 -13.83 1.11 -7.06
N GLU A 50 -14.86 1.36 -7.87
CA GLU A 50 -15.62 2.61 -7.85
C GLU A 50 -16.38 2.86 -6.54
N GLN A 51 -16.73 1.80 -5.81
CA GLN A 51 -17.34 1.85 -4.48
C GLN A 51 -16.30 1.95 -3.36
N PHE A 52 -15.02 2.17 -3.69
CA PHE A 52 -13.91 2.25 -2.75
C PHE A 52 -13.62 0.94 -1.98
N VAL A 53 -14.15 -0.18 -2.46
CA VAL A 53 -13.88 -1.53 -1.94
C VAL A 53 -12.57 -2.03 -2.52
N THR A 54 -11.78 -2.70 -1.70
CA THR A 54 -10.47 -3.25 -2.05
C THR A 54 -10.60 -4.40 -3.04
N ASN A 55 -9.96 -4.27 -4.20
CA ASN A 55 -9.80 -5.35 -5.16
C ASN A 55 -8.60 -6.24 -4.80
N GLY A 56 -7.53 -5.64 -4.27
CA GLY A 56 -6.32 -6.34 -3.82
C GLY A 56 -5.15 -5.38 -3.68
N PHE A 57 -3.96 -5.93 -3.45
CA PHE A 57 -2.73 -5.17 -3.27
C PHE A 57 -1.66 -5.58 -4.28
N VAL A 58 -0.79 -4.63 -4.59
CA VAL A 58 0.33 -4.81 -5.51
C VAL A 58 1.59 -4.26 -4.85
N ILE A 59 2.66 -5.05 -4.84
CA ILE A 59 3.99 -4.60 -4.44
C ILE A 59 4.92 -4.47 -5.66
N SER A 60 6.02 -3.74 -5.51
CA SER A 60 7.06 -3.68 -6.53
C SER A 60 7.77 -5.04 -6.69
N ASP A 61 8.41 -5.25 -7.84
CA ASP A 61 9.22 -6.46 -8.05
C ASP A 61 10.44 -6.48 -7.10
N GLY A 62 10.95 -5.32 -6.68
CA GLY A 62 12.02 -5.22 -5.68
C GLY A 62 11.60 -5.83 -4.35
N LEU A 63 10.51 -5.33 -3.76
CA LEU A 63 9.96 -5.87 -2.51
C LEU A 63 9.57 -7.34 -2.62
N ALA A 64 8.95 -7.76 -3.73
CA ALA A 64 8.58 -9.16 -3.91
C ALA A 64 9.81 -10.09 -3.86
N ASN A 65 10.94 -9.67 -4.42
CA ASN A 65 12.17 -10.47 -4.44
C ASN A 65 12.89 -10.52 -3.09
N GLU A 66 12.64 -9.56 -2.19
CA GLU A 66 13.16 -9.56 -0.82
C GLU A 66 12.42 -10.55 0.09
N LEU A 67 11.21 -10.96 -0.29
CA LEU A 67 10.43 -11.93 0.48
C LEU A 67 11.00 -13.36 0.36
N PRO A 68 10.81 -14.19 1.42
CA PRO A 68 11.02 -15.63 1.35
C PRO A 68 10.27 -16.26 0.18
N GLU A 69 10.77 -17.40 -0.32
CA GLU A 69 10.23 -18.05 -1.52
C GLU A 69 8.72 -18.34 -1.40
N GLU A 70 8.27 -18.72 -0.21
CA GLU A 70 6.89 -19.05 0.12
C GLU A 70 5.95 -17.84 0.00
N PHE A 71 6.47 -16.63 0.16
CA PHE A 71 5.72 -15.37 0.10
C PHE A 71 6.07 -14.53 -1.13
N ARG A 72 6.94 -15.04 -2.01
CA ARG A 72 7.43 -14.31 -3.20
C ARG A 72 6.33 -14.20 -4.25
N LYS A 73 5.46 -13.22 -4.07
CA LYS A 73 4.43 -12.83 -5.03
C LYS A 73 4.25 -11.33 -5.07
N LYS A 74 3.76 -10.85 -6.21
CA LYS A 74 3.53 -9.43 -6.46
C LYS A 74 2.14 -8.95 -6.04
N TYR A 75 1.17 -9.86 -6.10
CA TYR A 75 -0.25 -9.56 -5.90
C TYR A 75 -0.75 -10.27 -4.64
N PHE A 76 -1.50 -9.54 -3.82
CA PHE A 76 -2.11 -10.05 -2.60
C PHE A 76 -3.61 -9.81 -2.66
N GLU A 77 -4.39 -10.78 -2.17
CA GLU A 77 -5.85 -10.68 -2.10
C GLU A 77 -6.27 -9.73 -0.95
N PRO A 78 -7.49 -9.18 -0.98
CA PRO A 78 -8.01 -8.34 0.11
C PRO A 78 -7.93 -8.98 1.50
N SER A 79 -8.11 -10.30 1.57
CA SER A 79 -8.02 -11.09 2.81
C SER A 79 -6.60 -11.20 3.37
N GLU A 80 -5.58 -10.88 2.57
CA GLU A 80 -4.17 -10.97 2.96
C GLU A 80 -3.61 -9.62 3.45
N ARG A 81 -4.47 -8.62 3.68
CA ARG A 81 -4.05 -7.29 4.15
C ARG A 81 -3.18 -7.38 5.40
N CYS A 82 -3.62 -8.11 6.43
CA CYS A 82 -2.90 -8.21 7.70
C CYS A 82 -1.50 -8.78 7.50
N LEU A 83 -1.37 -9.87 6.73
CA LEU A 83 -0.07 -10.45 6.39
C LEU A 83 0.83 -9.44 5.66
N LEU A 84 0.31 -8.77 4.63
CA LEU A 84 1.08 -7.78 3.88
C LEU A 84 1.53 -6.61 4.77
N PHE A 85 0.67 -6.16 5.66
CA PHE A 85 0.94 -5.02 6.55
C PHE A 85 1.98 -5.39 7.59
N LEU A 86 1.99 -6.63 8.10
CA LEU A 86 3.04 -7.11 9.00
C LEU A 86 4.38 -7.30 8.27
N LEU A 87 4.37 -7.81 7.04
CA LEU A 87 5.60 -7.99 6.24
C LEU A 87 6.32 -6.67 5.96
N PHE A 88 5.58 -5.57 5.82
CA PHE A 88 6.11 -4.25 5.47
C PHE A 88 5.75 -3.17 6.51
N GLU A 89 5.54 -3.56 7.77
CA GLU A 89 5.00 -2.68 8.82
C GLU A 89 5.82 -1.39 8.94
N LEU A 90 7.14 -1.52 9.13
CA LEU A 90 8.03 -0.37 9.31
C LEU A 90 8.01 0.57 8.11
N GLN A 91 7.99 0.03 6.90
CA GLN A 91 7.94 0.81 5.66
C GLN A 91 6.62 1.56 5.53
N ILE A 92 5.49 0.88 5.79
CA ILE A 92 4.14 1.45 5.68
C ILE A 92 3.93 2.50 6.76
N VAL A 93 4.17 2.16 8.03
CA VAL A 93 4.01 3.08 9.17
C VAL A 93 4.91 4.31 9.00
N GLY A 94 6.16 4.11 8.58
CA GLY A 94 7.11 5.19 8.33
C GLY A 94 6.65 6.13 7.21
N PHE A 95 6.15 5.59 6.09
CA PHE A 95 5.67 6.39 4.98
C PHE A 95 4.37 7.12 5.32
N ILE A 96 3.39 6.44 5.91
CA ILE A 96 2.09 7.06 6.24
C ILE A 96 2.23 8.17 7.29
N ASN A 97 3.16 8.02 8.24
CA ASN A 97 3.43 9.07 9.24
C ASN A 97 4.41 10.16 8.75
N SER A 98 4.85 10.11 7.49
CA SER A 98 5.66 11.17 6.89
C SER A 98 4.80 12.31 6.33
N ASP A 99 5.45 13.40 5.93
CA ASP A 99 4.80 14.56 5.31
C ASP A 99 4.18 14.27 3.92
N GLU A 100 4.42 13.09 3.34
CA GLU A 100 3.87 12.68 2.04
C GLU A 100 2.38 12.29 2.11
N VAL A 101 1.87 12.02 3.33
CA VAL A 101 0.45 11.69 3.55
C VAL A 101 -0.11 12.71 4.52
N ASP A 102 -1.15 13.43 4.11
CA ASP A 102 -1.82 14.40 4.99
C ASP A 102 -2.69 13.68 6.03
N ASP A 103 -2.69 14.17 7.27
CA ASP A 103 -3.49 13.60 8.36
C ASP A 103 -4.99 13.69 8.09
N GLY A 104 -5.44 14.84 7.56
CA GLY A 104 -6.85 15.06 7.22
C GLY A 104 -7.29 14.21 6.03
N GLU A 105 -6.45 14.07 5.00
CA GLU A 105 -6.71 13.16 3.88
C GLU A 105 -6.84 11.71 4.37
N PHE A 106 -5.92 11.26 5.23
CA PHE A 106 -5.99 9.92 5.81
C PHE A 106 -7.26 9.70 6.63
N GLU A 107 -7.56 10.61 7.57
CA GLU A 107 -8.73 10.50 8.44
C GLU A 107 -10.04 10.52 7.64
N ASN A 108 -10.12 11.34 6.59
CA ASN A 108 -11.29 11.35 5.70
C ASN A 108 -11.51 10.01 4.97
N VAL A 109 -10.44 9.27 4.69
CA VAL A 109 -10.53 7.97 4.00
C VAL A 109 -10.89 6.84 4.95
N PHE A 110 -10.27 6.78 6.13
CA PHE A 110 -10.42 5.65 7.05
C PHE A 110 -11.36 5.91 8.22
N GLY A 111 -11.78 7.15 8.42
CA GLY A 111 -12.64 7.57 9.55
C GLY A 111 -11.95 7.55 10.91
N VAL A 112 -10.62 7.36 10.94
CA VAL A 112 -9.79 7.33 12.15
C VAL A 112 -8.44 7.98 11.89
N THR A 113 -7.80 8.48 12.94
CA THR A 113 -6.46 9.07 12.85
C THR A 113 -5.40 8.00 12.56
N LYS A 114 -4.26 8.40 11.98
CA LYS A 114 -3.10 7.52 11.76
C LYS A 114 -2.64 6.86 13.07
N HIS A 115 -2.57 7.62 14.16
CA HIS A 115 -2.21 7.10 15.49
C HIS A 115 -3.14 5.96 15.93
N ARG A 116 -4.46 6.08 15.67
CA ARG A 116 -5.40 5.00 16.02
C ARG A 116 -5.24 3.81 15.08
N TYR A 117 -5.08 4.07 13.78
CA TYR A 117 -4.97 3.03 12.75
C TYR A 117 -3.73 2.15 12.93
N PHE A 118 -2.60 2.75 13.34
CA PHE A 118 -1.33 2.07 13.59
C PHE A 118 -0.99 2.02 15.09
N SER A 119 -2.01 1.93 15.95
CA SER A 119 -1.79 1.71 17.37
C SER A 119 -1.21 0.31 17.63
N VAL A 120 -0.49 0.15 18.74
CA VAL A 120 0.07 -1.16 19.12
C VAL A 120 -1.02 -2.21 19.18
N GLU A 121 -2.18 -1.86 19.76
CA GLU A 121 -3.33 -2.75 19.85
C GLU A 121 -3.85 -3.17 18.47
N ALA A 122 -3.88 -2.25 17.48
CA ALA A 122 -4.30 -2.58 16.13
C ALA A 122 -3.31 -3.51 15.42
N ILE A 123 -2.00 -3.31 15.63
CA ILE A 123 -0.95 -4.16 15.05
C ILE A 123 -1.00 -5.56 15.67
N ASP A 124 -1.20 -5.65 16.99
CA ASP A 124 -1.37 -6.92 17.70
C ASP A 124 -2.59 -7.69 17.15
N GLU A 125 -3.73 -7.01 16.92
CA GLU A 125 -4.91 -7.61 16.29
C GLU A 125 -4.64 -8.14 14.87
N TRP A 126 -3.74 -7.50 14.10
CA TRP A 126 -3.35 -8.00 12.77
C TRP A 126 -2.55 -9.29 12.88
N ALA A 127 -1.64 -9.38 13.85
CA ALA A 127 -0.84 -10.57 14.11
C ALA A 127 -1.72 -11.75 14.51
N GLU A 128 -2.68 -11.56 15.42
CA GLU A 128 -3.63 -12.59 15.83
C GLU A 128 -4.45 -13.13 14.63
N GLN A 129 -4.86 -12.26 13.71
CA GLN A 129 -5.57 -12.69 12.50
C GLN A 129 -4.70 -13.56 11.59
N VAL A 130 -3.40 -13.25 11.47
CA VAL A 130 -2.49 -14.08 10.67
C VAL A 130 -2.23 -15.43 11.33
N GLU A 131 -2.14 -15.51 12.66
CA GLU A 131 -2.02 -16.79 13.37
C GLU A 131 -3.27 -17.68 13.23
N SER A 132 -4.42 -17.08 12.89
CA SER A 132 -5.68 -17.79 12.65
C SER A 132 -5.87 -18.32 11.22
N LEU A 133 -4.97 -17.98 10.29
CA LEU A 133 -4.97 -18.45 8.88
C LEU A 133 -4.26 -19.80 8.72
#